data_AF-A0AAW1FGV2-F1
#
_entry.id   AF-A0AAW1FGV2-F1
#
_cell.length_a   1.000
_cell.length_b   1.000
_cell.length_c   1.000
_cell.angle_alpha   90.00
_cell.angle_beta   90.00
_cell.angle_gamma   90.00
#
_symmetry.space_group_name_H-M   'P 1'
#
loop_
_entity.id
_entity.type
_entity.pdbx_description
1 polymer ?
#
loop_
_entity_poly.entity_id
_entity_poly.type
_entity_poly.pdbx_seq_one_letter_code
_entity_poly.pdbx_strand_id
1 'polypeptide(L)'
;MADKEKRRSGATPPGMTEGKATKSDSDREFLSQAGVGELLRGAILKMVEARSDDPIGFLADHFCNLASASETGTAGGSDGDHLNNGPLSAGAQEQQHLNRALWHLRLTHHSQRSAFSNNVRVAYDLLNLTGPLRRSGEAPEAPDGSCTDSPTEGGGGVKGGLYTQTLQCLCSEGGVPASTSAPLLQRLHCQDHEAVPYDIFRHGVLTCAVFSDYIRQAQRLYAEVCCPDEGPASRPLCLAVLGTLKEALETSQGCEANCCDNANTKVNPCLEANVKALRYLEASAKISPDKLGQAMAGAQTRGPGGNMDAKEFENAAAELFITRVKVVS
;
A
#
# COMPACT_ATOMS: atom_id res chain seq x y z
N MET A 1 2.09 79.75 -53.62
CA MET A 1 2.81 78.51 -53.30
C MET A 1 2.42 78.10 -51.89
N ALA A 2 2.05 76.83 -51.76
CA ALA A 2 1.36 76.25 -50.62
C ALA A 2 2.21 76.21 -49.35
N ASP A 3 1.57 76.40 -48.20
CA ASP A 3 2.05 75.79 -46.96
C ASP A 3 0.92 75.50 -45.97
N LYS A 4 1.21 74.50 -45.15
CA LYS A 4 0.37 73.61 -44.36
C LYS A 4 -0.43 74.23 -43.21
N GLU A 5 -1.62 73.64 -43.04
CA GLU A 5 -2.16 73.05 -41.81
C GLU A 5 -2.16 73.85 -40.50
N LYS A 6 -3.36 74.25 -40.06
CA LYS A 6 -3.76 74.22 -38.64
C LYS A 6 -5.27 74.36 -38.50
N ARG A 7 -5.94 73.41 -37.84
CA ARG A 7 -6.94 73.69 -36.78
C ARG A 7 -7.48 72.40 -36.15
N ARG A 8 -7.36 72.38 -34.82
CA ARG A 8 -7.94 71.47 -33.83
C ARG A 8 -9.38 71.91 -33.53
N SER A 9 -10.33 70.99 -33.32
CA SER A 9 -11.35 71.01 -32.24
C SER A 9 -12.44 69.94 -32.42
N GLY A 10 -12.84 69.31 -31.31
CA GLY A 10 -13.97 68.37 -31.19
C GLY A 10 -13.58 67.13 -30.40
N ALA A 11 -13.55 67.18 -29.06
CA ALA A 11 -14.67 66.89 -28.14
C ALA A 11 -14.96 65.38 -27.98
N THR A 12 -14.78 64.91 -26.74
CA THR A 12 -14.86 63.53 -26.22
C THR A 12 -16.27 62.91 -26.32
N PRO A 13 -16.39 61.57 -26.23
CA PRO A 13 -17.21 61.03 -25.15
C PRO A 13 -16.51 59.91 -24.35
N PRO A 14 -16.99 59.63 -23.12
CA PRO A 14 -16.28 58.88 -22.10
C PRO A 14 -16.59 57.38 -22.19
N GLY A 15 -15.56 56.57 -21.95
CA GLY A 15 -15.68 55.13 -21.76
C GLY A 15 -14.51 54.66 -20.92
N MET A 16 -14.68 54.69 -19.61
CA MET A 16 -13.81 53.99 -18.67
C MET A 16 -13.79 52.51 -19.05
N THR A 17 -12.61 51.90 -19.12
CA THR A 17 -12.16 50.94 -18.11
C THR A 17 -10.72 50.55 -18.36
N GLU A 18 -9.91 50.74 -17.32
CA GLU A 18 -8.72 49.95 -17.05
C GLU A 18 -9.04 48.45 -17.18
N GLY A 19 -8.08 47.66 -17.66
CA GLY A 19 -8.27 46.22 -17.67
C GLY A 19 -7.23 45.47 -18.48
N LYS A 20 -5.96 45.58 -18.11
CA LYS A 20 -4.95 44.60 -18.52
C LYS A 20 -5.20 43.30 -17.71
N ALA A 21 -6.28 42.60 -18.04
CA ALA A 21 -6.71 41.35 -17.42
C ALA A 21 -7.39 40.47 -18.49
N THR A 22 -6.62 40.01 -19.48
CA THR A 22 -7.18 39.20 -20.60
C THR A 22 -6.39 37.94 -20.91
N LYS A 23 -5.32 37.65 -20.15
CA LYS A 23 -4.53 36.42 -20.33
C LYS A 23 -4.79 35.39 -19.23
N SER A 24 -5.14 35.83 -18.03
CA SER A 24 -5.44 34.93 -16.90
C SER A 24 -6.78 34.22 -17.04
N ASP A 25 -7.79 34.87 -17.65
CA ASP A 25 -9.09 34.22 -17.88
C ASP A 25 -9.01 33.14 -18.95
N SER A 26 -8.22 33.35 -20.02
CA SER A 26 -8.00 32.31 -21.04
C SER A 26 -7.26 31.11 -20.48
N ASP A 27 -6.23 31.33 -19.66
CA ASP A 27 -5.45 30.24 -19.07
C ASP A 27 -6.28 29.45 -18.05
N ARG A 28 -7.11 30.15 -17.25
CA ARG A 28 -8.02 29.50 -16.28
C ARG A 28 -9.12 28.72 -16.97
N GLU A 29 -9.72 29.24 -18.03
CA GLU A 29 -10.72 28.53 -18.83
C GLU A 29 -10.11 27.32 -19.52
N PHE A 30 -8.90 27.45 -20.08
CA PHE A 30 -8.15 26.34 -20.67
C PHE A 30 -7.90 25.22 -19.66
N LEU A 31 -7.38 25.54 -18.46
CA LEU A 31 -7.15 24.55 -17.41
C LEU A 31 -8.44 23.90 -16.90
N SER A 32 -9.54 24.67 -16.89
CA SER A 32 -10.87 24.16 -16.52
C SER A 32 -11.40 23.19 -17.58
N GLN A 33 -11.27 23.53 -18.87
CA GLN A 33 -11.65 22.65 -19.99
C GLN A 33 -10.76 21.40 -20.07
N ALA A 34 -9.48 21.52 -19.74
CA ALA A 34 -8.54 20.40 -19.65
C ALA A 34 -8.79 19.48 -18.43
N GLY A 35 -9.79 19.79 -17.59
CA GLY A 35 -10.16 18.95 -16.45
C GLY A 35 -9.16 18.95 -15.29
N VAL A 36 -8.23 19.91 -15.26
CA VAL A 36 -7.16 19.98 -14.24
C VAL A 36 -7.74 20.08 -12.82
N GLY A 37 -8.89 20.75 -12.67
CA GLY A 37 -9.59 20.86 -11.39
C GLY A 37 -10.01 19.50 -10.80
N GLU A 38 -10.57 18.61 -11.62
CA GLU A 38 -10.98 17.27 -11.19
C GLU A 38 -9.77 16.37 -10.93
N LEU A 39 -8.73 16.47 -11.76
CA LEU A 39 -7.46 15.77 -11.54
C LEU A 39 -6.83 16.13 -10.20
N LEU A 40 -6.74 17.43 -9.90
CA LEU A 40 -6.18 17.93 -8.65
C LEU A 40 -7.07 17.56 -7.46
N ARG A 41 -8.39 17.66 -7.60
CA ARG A 41 -9.34 17.25 -6.55
C ARG A 41 -9.20 15.76 -6.23
N GLY A 42 -9.09 14.91 -7.25
CA GLY A 42 -8.87 13.47 -7.07
C GLY A 42 -7.53 13.16 -6.39
N ALA A 43 -6.46 13.87 -6.77
CA ALA A 43 -5.14 13.71 -6.16
C ALA A 43 -5.15 14.12 -4.67
N ILE A 44 -5.77 15.26 -4.36
CA ILE A 44 -5.92 15.75 -2.98
C ILE A 44 -6.78 14.80 -2.15
N LEU A 45 -7.88 14.28 -2.71
CA LEU A 45 -8.73 13.33 -1.99
C LEU A 45 -7.96 12.06 -1.63
N LYS A 46 -7.20 11.49 -2.58
CA LYS A 46 -6.34 10.33 -2.32
C LYS A 46 -5.25 10.63 -1.29
N MET A 47 -4.64 11.82 -1.35
CA MET A 47 -3.64 12.24 -0.37
C MET A 47 -4.22 12.33 1.06
N VAL A 48 -5.44 12.86 1.18
CA VAL A 48 -6.16 12.97 2.46
C VAL A 48 -6.56 11.60 2.98
N GLU A 49 -7.07 10.71 2.13
CA GLU A 49 -7.38 9.32 2.48
C GLU A 49 -6.13 8.56 2.96
N ALA A 50 -4.99 8.82 2.30
CA ALA A 50 -3.70 8.22 2.60
C ALA A 50 -3.04 8.72 3.88
N ARG A 51 -3.39 9.93 4.34
CA ARG A 51 -2.73 10.61 5.46
C ARG A 51 -1.21 10.60 5.31
N SER A 52 -0.73 10.94 4.11
CA SER A 52 0.70 10.95 3.82
C SER A 52 1.44 11.91 4.76
N ASP A 53 2.50 11.44 5.41
CA ASP A 53 3.40 12.27 6.22
C ASP A 53 4.21 13.26 5.34
N ASP A 54 4.35 12.95 4.05
CA ASP A 54 4.89 13.84 3.01
C ASP A 54 3.82 14.07 1.92
N PRO A 55 3.00 15.14 2.02
CA PRO A 55 1.94 15.41 1.06
C PRO A 55 2.49 15.87 -0.31
N ILE A 56 3.66 16.50 -0.36
CA ILE A 56 4.23 17.03 -1.61
C ILE A 56 4.90 15.91 -2.41
N GLY A 57 5.70 15.07 -1.77
CA GLY A 57 6.25 13.86 -2.40
C GLY A 57 5.13 12.94 -2.90
N PHE A 58 4.07 12.77 -2.12
CA PHE A 58 2.89 12.01 -2.53
C PHE A 58 2.27 12.52 -3.83
N LEU A 59 2.05 13.84 -3.94
CA LEU A 59 1.44 14.43 -5.14
C LEU A 59 2.36 14.28 -6.36
N ALA A 60 3.68 14.43 -6.18
CA ALA A 60 4.65 14.20 -7.24
C ALA A 60 4.56 12.76 -7.76
N ASP A 61 4.59 11.77 -6.86
CA ASP A 61 4.45 10.36 -7.21
C ASP A 61 3.10 10.06 -7.87
N HIS A 62 2.01 10.66 -7.37
CA HIS A 62 0.67 10.49 -7.93
C HIS A 62 0.61 10.94 -9.40
N PHE A 63 1.14 12.12 -9.71
CA PHE A 63 1.14 12.63 -11.09
C PHE A 63 2.12 11.89 -11.99
N CYS A 64 3.29 11.48 -11.48
CA CYS A 64 4.21 10.61 -12.22
C CYS A 64 3.51 9.29 -12.61
N ASN A 65 2.82 8.64 -11.66
CA ASN A 65 2.10 7.39 -11.91
C ASN A 65 0.91 7.56 -12.88
N LEU A 66 0.24 8.72 -12.84
CA LEU A 66 -0.83 9.05 -13.80
C LEU A 66 -0.27 9.26 -15.22
N ALA A 67 0.83 10.01 -15.37
CA ALA A 67 1.46 10.25 -16.67
C ALA A 67 1.90 8.94 -17.32
N SER A 68 2.55 8.08 -16.53
CA SER A 68 2.97 6.73 -16.94
C SER A 68 1.80 5.79 -17.30
N ALA A 69 0.57 6.07 -16.86
CA ALA A 69 -0.63 5.32 -17.25
C ALA A 69 -1.18 5.75 -18.62
N SER A 70 -1.01 7.02 -18.98
CA SER A 70 -1.49 7.58 -20.24
C SER A 70 -0.69 7.04 -21.44
N GLU A 71 0.60 6.77 -21.27
CA GLU A 71 1.49 6.29 -22.33
C GLU A 71 1.23 4.83 -22.75
N THR A 72 0.58 4.05 -21.90
CA THR A 72 0.26 2.63 -22.16
C THR A 72 -1.18 2.43 -22.66
N GLY A 73 -1.99 3.49 -22.77
CA GLY A 73 -3.45 3.41 -22.84
C GLY A 73 -4.16 4.08 -24.02
N THR A 74 -3.48 4.68 -25.01
CA THR A 74 -4.17 5.35 -26.13
C THR A 74 -3.62 4.93 -27.50
N ALA A 75 -4.17 3.83 -28.02
CA ALA A 75 -4.31 3.66 -29.48
C ALA A 75 -5.52 4.50 -29.93
N GLY A 76 -5.30 5.79 -30.16
CA GLY A 76 -6.32 6.72 -30.67
C GLY A 76 -5.61 7.93 -31.28
N GLY A 77 -5.69 8.03 -32.60
CA GLY A 77 -4.73 8.78 -33.42
C GLY A 77 -4.71 10.30 -33.23
N SER A 78 -3.51 10.85 -33.38
CA SER A 78 -3.27 12.14 -34.01
C SER A 78 -1.90 12.08 -34.69
N ASP A 79 -1.89 12.26 -36.01
CA ASP A 79 -0.68 12.51 -36.77
C ASP A 79 0.02 13.77 -36.23
N GLY A 80 1.33 13.67 -35.98
CA GLY A 80 2.16 14.80 -35.57
C GLY A 80 3.35 14.39 -34.71
N ASP A 81 4.44 13.98 -35.36
CA ASP A 81 5.82 13.93 -34.84
C ASP A 81 6.03 13.36 -33.42
N HIS A 82 5.84 12.04 -33.29
CA HIS A 82 6.36 11.28 -32.16
C HIS A 82 7.87 11.03 -32.36
N LEU A 83 8.70 11.99 -31.96
CA LEU A 83 10.14 11.78 -31.81
C LEU A 83 10.40 10.85 -30.61
N ASN A 84 10.63 9.57 -30.94
CA ASN A 84 11.60 8.69 -30.31
C ASN A 84 11.36 8.32 -28.82
N ASN A 85 10.35 7.49 -28.56
CA ASN A 85 10.42 6.51 -27.47
C ASN A 85 10.27 5.12 -28.10
N GLY A 86 11.38 4.38 -28.21
CA GLY A 86 11.36 2.97 -28.62
C GLY A 86 10.50 2.13 -27.65
N PRO A 87 10.03 0.95 -28.06
CA PRO A 87 9.28 0.07 -27.17
C PRO A 87 10.10 -0.19 -25.91
N LEU A 88 9.55 0.17 -24.75
CA LEU A 88 10.15 -0.12 -23.45
C LEU A 88 10.48 -1.61 -23.40
N SER A 89 11.72 -1.95 -22.98
CA SER A 89 12.08 -3.34 -22.74
C SER A 89 11.07 -3.97 -21.79
N ALA A 90 10.71 -5.24 -22.01
CA ALA A 90 9.72 -5.94 -21.19
C ALA A 90 9.99 -5.83 -19.67
N GLY A 91 11.27 -5.81 -19.28
CA GLY A 91 11.68 -5.61 -17.88
C GLY A 91 11.44 -4.19 -17.34
N ALA A 92 11.50 -3.15 -18.18
CA ALA A 92 11.20 -1.79 -17.77
C ALA A 92 9.69 -1.59 -17.51
N GLN A 93 8.85 -2.20 -18.36
CA GLN A 93 7.41 -2.22 -18.17
C GLN A 93 7.00 -2.99 -16.90
N GLU A 94 7.63 -4.14 -16.65
CA GLU A 94 7.44 -4.94 -15.42
C GLU A 94 7.78 -4.14 -14.15
N GLN A 95 8.93 -3.46 -14.15
CA GLN A 95 9.33 -2.60 -13.02
C GLN A 95 8.38 -1.41 -12.82
N GLN A 96 7.86 -0.82 -13.90
CA GLN A 96 6.88 0.26 -13.83
C GLN A 96 5.55 -0.22 -13.21
N HIS A 97 5.05 -1.38 -13.61
CA HIS A 97 3.85 -1.97 -13.01
C HIS A 97 4.06 -2.29 -11.53
N LEU A 98 5.24 -2.80 -11.15
CA LEU A 98 5.60 -3.04 -9.76
C LEU A 98 5.61 -1.74 -8.94
N ASN A 99 6.27 -0.69 -9.42
CA ASN A 99 6.31 0.60 -8.73
C ASN A 99 4.90 1.18 -8.52
N ARG A 100 4.03 1.07 -9.53
CA ARG A 100 2.63 1.50 -9.42
C ARG A 100 1.83 0.65 -8.43
N ALA A 101 2.01 -0.66 -8.45
CA ALA A 101 1.37 -1.56 -7.51
C ALA A 101 1.78 -1.23 -6.06
N LEU A 102 3.08 -1.06 -5.82
CA LEU A 102 3.60 -0.65 -4.50
C LEU A 102 3.03 0.70 -4.06
N TRP A 103 2.95 1.67 -4.96
CA TRP A 103 2.33 2.97 -4.66
C TRP A 103 0.87 2.80 -4.19
N HIS A 104 0.06 1.99 -4.89
CA HIS A 104 -1.30 1.68 -4.46
C HIS A 104 -1.35 1.04 -3.07
N LEU A 105 -0.45 0.10 -2.78
CA LEU A 105 -0.40 -0.57 -1.48
C LEU A 105 -0.04 0.39 -0.32
N ARG A 106 0.71 1.46 -0.61
CA ARG A 106 1.08 2.49 0.38
C ARG A 106 0.00 3.55 0.59
N LEU A 107 -0.98 3.65 -0.30
CA LEU A 107 -2.00 4.69 -0.23
C LEU A 107 -2.88 4.64 1.01
N THR A 108 -2.97 3.53 1.72
CA THR A 108 -3.90 3.43 2.85
C THR A 108 -3.38 2.49 3.91
N HIS A 109 -3.52 2.90 5.16
CA HIS A 109 -3.23 2.02 6.29
C HIS A 109 -4.13 0.78 6.26
N HIS A 110 -3.58 -0.38 6.59
CA HIS A 110 -4.24 -1.68 6.51
C HIS A 110 -5.51 -1.79 7.40
N SER A 111 -5.68 -0.90 8.37
CA SER A 111 -6.89 -0.79 9.20
C SER A 111 -8.11 -0.21 8.44
N GLN A 112 -7.90 0.49 7.33
CA GLN A 112 -8.97 1.04 6.50
C GLN A 112 -9.51 -0.03 5.54
N ARG A 113 -10.28 -0.99 6.07
CA ARG A 113 -10.65 -2.24 5.39
C ARG A 113 -11.12 -2.10 3.94
N SER A 114 -12.01 -1.15 3.65
CA SER A 114 -12.55 -0.94 2.29
C SER A 114 -11.50 -0.39 1.33
N ALA A 115 -10.86 0.72 1.70
CA ALA A 115 -9.89 1.40 0.86
C ALA A 115 -8.63 0.55 0.65
N PHE A 116 -8.13 -0.11 1.70
CA PHE A 116 -7.04 -1.07 1.61
C PHE A 116 -7.38 -2.24 0.68
N SER A 117 -8.58 -2.84 0.79
CA SER A 117 -8.96 -3.95 -0.08
C SER A 117 -9.04 -3.54 -1.56
N ASN A 118 -9.54 -2.33 -1.84
CA ASN A 118 -9.59 -1.78 -3.20
C ASN A 118 -8.17 -1.56 -3.75
N ASN A 119 -7.29 -0.96 -2.95
CA ASN A 119 -5.91 -0.71 -3.35
C ASN A 119 -5.12 -2.00 -3.58
N VAL A 120 -5.32 -3.02 -2.74
CA VAL A 120 -4.73 -4.36 -2.93
C VAL A 120 -5.23 -5.02 -4.22
N ARG A 121 -6.51 -4.84 -4.56
CA ARG A 121 -7.07 -5.34 -5.82
C ARG A 121 -6.43 -4.68 -7.02
N VAL A 122 -6.33 -3.34 -7.03
CA VAL A 122 -5.66 -2.61 -8.12
C VAL A 122 -4.19 -3.03 -8.25
N ALA A 123 -3.47 -3.18 -7.13
CA ALA A 123 -2.08 -3.66 -7.15
C ALA A 123 -1.96 -5.07 -7.74
N TYR A 124 -2.87 -5.99 -7.38
CA TYR A 124 -2.91 -7.33 -7.95
C TYR A 124 -3.13 -7.30 -9.46
N ASP A 125 -4.14 -6.54 -9.91
CA ASP A 125 -4.49 -6.45 -11.33
C ASP A 125 -3.31 -5.85 -12.14
N LEU A 126 -2.62 -4.84 -11.61
CA LEU A 126 -1.41 -4.26 -12.23
C LEU A 126 -0.28 -5.27 -12.40
N LEU A 127 -0.05 -6.14 -11.40
CA LEU A 127 1.02 -7.13 -11.44
C LEU A 127 0.65 -8.36 -12.27
N ASN A 128 -0.64 -8.68 -12.37
CA ASN A 128 -1.13 -9.82 -13.14
C ASN A 128 -0.99 -9.59 -14.66
N LEU A 129 -1.08 -8.33 -15.10
CA LEU A 129 -0.91 -7.93 -16.50
C LEU A 129 0.53 -8.13 -17.04
N THR A 130 1.49 -8.45 -16.18
CA THR A 130 2.91 -8.66 -16.52
C THR A 130 3.23 -10.11 -16.95
N GLY A 131 2.23 -10.99 -16.97
CA GLY A 131 2.35 -12.34 -17.52
C GLY A 131 2.62 -12.32 -19.04
N PRO A 132 3.41 -13.26 -19.60
CA PRO A 132 3.42 -13.46 -21.03
C PRO A 132 1.99 -13.78 -21.45
N LEU A 133 1.37 -12.92 -22.26
CA LEU A 133 0.14 -13.24 -22.96
C LEU A 133 0.43 -14.55 -23.69
N ARG A 134 -0.13 -15.68 -23.24
CA ARG A 134 -0.10 -16.90 -24.04
C ARG A 134 -0.68 -16.47 -25.38
N ARG A 135 0.13 -16.56 -26.44
CA ARG A 135 -0.33 -16.33 -27.80
C ARG A 135 -1.53 -17.24 -28.02
N SER A 136 -2.73 -16.71 -27.94
CA SER A 136 -3.89 -17.29 -28.61
C SER A 136 -3.62 -17.12 -30.09
N GLY A 137 -2.92 -18.09 -30.66
CA GLY A 137 -2.33 -17.98 -31.98
C GLY A 137 -1.78 -19.30 -32.46
N GLU A 138 -2.60 -20.35 -32.40
CA GLU A 138 -2.56 -21.46 -33.35
C GLU A 138 -3.98 -22.02 -33.44
N ALA A 139 -4.69 -21.58 -34.49
CA ALA A 139 -5.99 -22.12 -34.85
C ALA A 139 -5.80 -23.48 -35.54
N PRO A 140 -6.57 -24.51 -35.17
CA PRO A 140 -6.95 -25.55 -36.12
C PRO A 140 -8.37 -25.20 -36.62
N GLU A 141 -8.47 -24.95 -37.92
CA GLU A 141 -9.76 -24.86 -38.61
C GLU A 141 -10.58 -26.16 -38.44
N ALA A 142 -11.84 -26.04 -38.01
CA ALA A 142 -13.03 -26.66 -38.62
C ALA A 142 -14.28 -26.53 -37.72
N PRO A 143 -15.50 -26.59 -38.29
CA PRO A 143 -16.67 -25.90 -37.76
C PRO A 143 -17.72 -26.80 -37.07
N ASP A 144 -18.69 -26.12 -36.48
CA ASP A 144 -20.01 -26.56 -35.98
C ASP A 144 -20.09 -27.36 -34.68
N GLY A 145 -20.70 -26.73 -33.67
CA GLY A 145 -21.13 -27.40 -32.44
C GLY A 145 -21.47 -26.45 -31.31
N SER A 146 -22.71 -25.97 -31.29
CA SER A 146 -23.39 -25.34 -30.15
C SER A 146 -23.01 -25.96 -28.79
N CYS A 147 -22.68 -25.13 -27.79
CA CYS A 147 -23.24 -25.16 -26.43
C CYS A 147 -22.74 -23.98 -25.60
N THR A 148 -23.66 -23.47 -24.79
CA THR A 148 -23.50 -22.52 -23.68
C THR A 148 -22.45 -22.98 -22.66
N ASP A 149 -21.55 -22.08 -22.23
CA ASP A 149 -21.31 -21.77 -20.81
C ASP A 149 -20.09 -20.87 -20.61
N SER A 150 -20.34 -19.74 -19.94
CA SER A 150 -19.42 -18.92 -19.12
C SER A 150 -18.16 -18.30 -19.77
N PRO A 151 -17.77 -17.07 -19.40
CA PRO A 151 -16.43 -16.59 -19.72
C PRO A 151 -15.45 -17.45 -18.93
N THR A 152 -14.71 -18.32 -19.62
CA THR A 152 -13.53 -18.98 -19.04
C THR A 152 -12.52 -17.86 -18.75
N GLU A 153 -12.55 -17.35 -17.51
CA GLU A 153 -11.49 -16.56 -16.93
C GLU A 153 -10.18 -17.33 -17.12
N GLY A 154 -9.38 -16.90 -18.10
CA GLY A 154 -7.99 -17.32 -18.25
C GLY A 154 -7.20 -16.78 -17.07
N GLY A 155 -7.36 -17.43 -15.91
CA GLY A 155 -6.80 -17.05 -14.63
C GLY A 155 -5.29 -17.20 -14.62
N GLY A 156 -4.59 -16.19 -15.15
CA GLY A 156 -3.23 -15.90 -14.74
C GLY A 156 -3.27 -15.30 -13.34
N GLY A 157 -2.41 -15.79 -12.45
CA GLY A 157 -2.09 -15.16 -11.19
C GLY A 157 -0.82 -14.34 -11.30
N VAL A 158 -0.54 -13.50 -10.30
CA VAL A 158 0.71 -12.74 -10.22
C VAL A 158 1.88 -13.72 -10.17
N LYS A 159 2.93 -13.53 -10.98
CA LYS A 159 4.12 -14.40 -10.92
C LYS A 159 4.72 -14.41 -9.51
N GLY A 160 5.08 -15.57 -8.99
CA GLY A 160 5.62 -15.70 -7.64
C GLY A 160 6.88 -14.88 -7.39
N GLY A 161 7.69 -14.64 -8.43
CA GLY A 161 8.85 -13.76 -8.35
C GLY A 161 8.46 -12.30 -8.07
N LEU A 162 7.46 -11.78 -8.80
CA LEU A 162 6.91 -10.44 -8.59
C LEU A 162 6.20 -10.31 -7.24
N TYR A 163 5.47 -11.34 -6.84
CA TYR A 163 4.84 -11.38 -5.53
C TYR A 163 5.89 -11.33 -4.41
N THR A 164 6.93 -12.18 -4.48
CA THR A 164 8.03 -12.19 -3.50
C THR A 164 8.75 -10.84 -3.46
N GLN A 165 9.03 -10.24 -4.62
CA GLN A 165 9.63 -8.91 -4.72
C GLN A 165 8.73 -7.83 -4.10
N THR A 166 7.42 -7.90 -4.35
CA THR A 166 6.44 -6.97 -3.75
C THR A 166 6.48 -7.05 -2.22
N LEU A 167 6.47 -8.26 -1.65
CA LEU A 167 6.53 -8.45 -0.20
C LEU A 167 7.86 -7.95 0.41
N GLN A 168 8.98 -8.15 -0.29
CA GLN A 168 10.28 -7.62 0.12
C GLN A 168 10.27 -6.09 0.18
N CYS A 169 9.75 -5.43 -0.87
CA CYS A 169 9.61 -3.98 -0.92
C CYS A 169 8.74 -3.45 0.24
N LEU A 170 7.58 -4.07 0.49
CA LEU A 170 6.68 -3.66 1.59
C LEU A 170 7.35 -3.76 2.97
N CYS A 171 8.13 -4.81 3.23
CA CYS A 171 8.88 -4.94 4.47
C CYS A 171 9.99 -3.88 4.58
N SER A 172 10.79 -3.71 3.52
CA SER A 172 11.91 -2.77 3.51
C SER A 172 11.44 -1.32 3.68
N GLU A 173 10.39 -0.93 2.96
CA GLU A 173 9.81 0.42 3.02
C GLU A 173 9.04 0.66 4.32
N GLY A 174 8.51 -0.40 4.92
CA GLY A 174 7.95 -0.38 6.26
C GLY A 174 8.98 -0.17 7.37
N GLY A 175 10.28 -0.08 7.03
CA GLY A 175 11.38 0.11 7.97
C GLY A 175 11.85 -1.17 8.65
N VAL A 176 11.48 -2.34 8.13
CA VAL A 176 11.91 -3.63 8.69
C VAL A 176 13.22 -4.06 8.03
N PRO A 177 14.28 -4.33 8.81
CA PRO A 177 15.53 -4.84 8.26
C PRO A 177 15.35 -6.18 7.54
N ALA A 178 16.08 -6.39 6.44
CA ALA A 178 15.97 -7.62 5.65
C ALA A 178 16.22 -8.90 6.47
N SER A 179 17.13 -8.86 7.45
CA SER A 179 17.40 -9.98 8.37
C SER A 179 16.21 -10.33 9.27
N THR A 180 15.37 -9.36 9.59
CA THR A 180 14.17 -9.50 10.45
C THR A 180 12.97 -9.98 9.66
N SER A 181 12.81 -9.49 8.42
CA SER A 181 11.72 -9.92 7.54
C SER A 181 11.99 -11.24 6.83
N ALA A 182 13.25 -11.66 6.68
CA ALA A 182 13.59 -12.89 5.95
C ALA A 182 12.82 -14.15 6.42
N PRO A 183 12.66 -14.44 7.73
CA PRO A 183 11.92 -15.62 8.17
C PRO A 183 10.41 -15.52 7.88
N LEU A 184 9.84 -14.30 7.87
CA LEU A 184 8.45 -14.08 7.45
C LEU A 184 8.29 -14.37 5.96
N LEU A 185 9.16 -13.76 5.15
CA LEU A 185 9.13 -13.89 3.69
C LEU A 185 9.34 -15.35 3.26
N GLN A 186 10.16 -16.11 4.00
CA GLN A 186 10.31 -17.55 3.76
C GLN A 186 9.01 -18.34 3.96
N ARG A 187 8.15 -17.93 4.91
CA ARG A 187 6.83 -18.57 5.11
C ARG A 187 5.79 -18.17 4.08
N LEU A 188 5.94 -16.98 3.51
CA LEU A 188 5.03 -16.43 2.51
C LEU A 188 5.51 -16.68 1.08
N HIS A 189 6.66 -17.31 0.88
CA HIS A 189 7.32 -17.46 -0.41
C HIS A 189 6.51 -18.31 -1.39
N CYS A 190 6.45 -17.85 -2.64
CA CYS A 190 5.97 -18.61 -3.80
C CYS A 190 7.12 -18.76 -4.79
N GLN A 191 7.14 -19.87 -5.53
CA GLN A 191 8.17 -20.11 -6.55
C GLN A 191 8.07 -19.07 -7.67
N ASP A 192 9.20 -18.69 -8.29
CA ASP A 192 9.22 -17.58 -9.26
C ASP A 192 8.21 -17.73 -10.42
N HIS A 193 7.97 -18.97 -10.83
CA HIS A 193 7.08 -19.34 -11.93
C HIS A 193 5.64 -19.65 -11.49
N GLU A 194 5.37 -19.68 -10.18
CA GLU A 194 4.06 -19.94 -9.62
C GLU A 194 3.09 -18.80 -9.95
N ALA A 195 1.84 -19.14 -10.26
CA ALA A 195 0.79 -18.16 -10.46
C ALA A 195 0.06 -17.93 -9.13
N VAL A 196 0.36 -16.82 -8.47
CA VAL A 196 -0.17 -16.47 -7.14
C VAL A 196 -1.61 -15.95 -7.26
N PRO A 197 -2.61 -16.64 -6.66
CA PRO A 197 -4.00 -16.18 -6.65
C PRO A 197 -4.20 -14.90 -5.82
N TYR A 198 -5.29 -14.17 -6.08
CA TYR A 198 -5.59 -12.92 -5.38
C TYR A 198 -5.64 -13.08 -3.85
N ASP A 199 -6.23 -14.16 -3.35
CA ASP A 199 -6.36 -14.36 -1.89
C ASP A 199 -5.02 -14.58 -1.21
N ILE A 200 -4.09 -15.28 -1.87
CA ILE A 200 -2.72 -15.49 -1.39
C ILE A 200 -1.94 -14.18 -1.44
N PHE A 201 -2.02 -13.45 -2.56
CA PHE A 201 -1.41 -12.12 -2.69
C PHE A 201 -1.90 -11.17 -1.60
N ARG A 202 -3.22 -11.07 -1.42
CA ARG A 202 -3.86 -10.23 -0.41
C ARG A 202 -3.44 -10.64 1.01
N HIS A 203 -3.35 -11.94 1.28
CA HIS A 203 -2.88 -12.43 2.57
C HIS A 203 -1.43 -12.03 2.83
N GLY A 204 -0.54 -12.23 1.86
CA GLY A 204 0.88 -11.85 1.98
C GLY A 204 1.05 -10.35 2.21
N VAL A 205 0.39 -9.52 1.39
CA VAL A 205 0.45 -8.06 1.50
C VAL A 205 -0.07 -7.57 2.85
N LEU A 206 -1.22 -8.07 3.31
CA LEU A 206 -1.76 -7.71 4.62
C LEU A 206 -0.82 -8.14 5.76
N THR A 207 -0.26 -9.35 5.66
CA THR A 207 0.66 -9.87 6.68
C THR A 207 1.92 -9.04 6.77
N CYS A 208 2.53 -8.67 5.63
CA CYS A 208 3.69 -7.79 5.58
C CYS A 208 3.38 -6.39 6.13
N ALA A 209 2.24 -5.79 5.77
CA ALA A 209 1.85 -4.48 6.28
C ALA A 209 1.69 -4.48 7.81
N VAL A 210 0.94 -5.46 8.35
CA VAL A 210 0.73 -5.60 9.80
C VAL A 210 2.06 -5.91 10.51
N PHE A 211 2.90 -6.76 9.93
CA PHE A 211 4.21 -7.09 10.49
C PHE A 211 5.13 -5.86 10.59
N SER A 212 5.21 -5.06 9.53
CA SER A 212 6.01 -3.82 9.54
C SER A 212 5.56 -2.86 10.63
N ASP A 213 4.25 -2.68 10.80
CA ASP A 213 3.70 -1.82 11.86
C ASP A 213 3.99 -2.38 13.26
N TYR A 214 3.87 -3.71 13.42
CA TYR A 214 4.19 -4.39 14.67
C TYR A 214 5.67 -4.24 15.03
N ILE A 215 6.59 -4.45 14.08
CA ILE A 215 8.04 -4.30 14.32
C ILE A 215 8.39 -2.85 14.65
N ARG A 216 7.83 -1.88 13.93
CA ARG A 216 8.04 -0.47 14.23
C ARG A 216 7.56 -0.11 15.63
N GLN A 217 6.42 -0.66 16.06
CA GLN A 217 5.93 -0.45 17.42
C GLN A 217 6.82 -1.14 18.46
N ALA A 218 7.34 -2.33 18.18
CA ALA A 218 8.30 -3.01 19.05
C ALA A 218 9.61 -2.22 19.19
N GLN A 219 10.15 -1.69 18.09
CA GLN A 219 11.34 -0.82 18.10
C GLN A 219 11.11 0.44 18.95
N ARG A 220 9.94 1.08 18.83
CA ARG A 220 9.56 2.23 19.65
C ARG A 220 9.49 1.85 21.13
N LEU A 221 8.87 0.72 21.46
CA LEU A 221 8.82 0.23 22.85
C LEU A 221 10.22 -0.02 23.41
N TYR A 222 11.13 -0.61 22.62
CA TYR A 222 12.51 -0.79 23.06
C TYR A 222 13.20 0.55 23.30
N ALA A 223 13.00 1.54 22.43
CA ALA A 223 13.58 2.87 22.59
C ALA A 223 13.11 3.58 23.87
N GLU A 224 11.85 3.41 24.28
CA GLU A 224 11.32 3.95 25.54
C GLU A 224 11.91 3.25 26.78
N VAL A 225 12.28 1.98 26.63
CA VAL A 225 12.82 1.14 27.70
C VAL A 225 14.34 1.33 27.83
N CYS A 226 15.00 1.77 26.77
CA CYS A 226 16.40 2.12 26.73
C CYS A 226 16.62 3.54 27.28
N CYS A 227 17.48 3.67 28.29
CA CYS A 227 18.03 4.98 28.68
C CYS A 227 19.25 5.30 27.78
N PRO A 228 19.26 6.43 27.05
CA PRO A 228 20.40 6.81 26.20
C PRO A 228 21.73 6.88 26.97
N ASP A 229 21.67 7.23 28.25
CA ASP A 229 22.82 7.44 29.12
C ASP A 229 23.33 6.15 29.80
N GLU A 230 22.52 5.08 29.85
CA GLU A 230 22.82 3.84 30.60
C GLU A 230 23.15 2.64 29.69
N GLY A 231 23.05 2.81 28.37
CA GLY A 231 23.35 1.78 27.38
C GLY A 231 22.16 0.86 27.05
N PRO A 232 22.40 -0.38 26.58
CA PRO A 232 21.32 -1.28 26.15
C PRO A 232 20.36 -1.63 27.30
N ALA A 233 19.08 -1.83 26.97
CA ALA A 233 18.04 -2.04 27.96
C ALA A 233 18.29 -3.30 28.80
N SER A 234 17.86 -3.26 30.06
CA SER A 234 17.99 -4.42 30.94
C SER A 234 17.20 -5.61 30.39
N ARG A 235 17.82 -6.79 30.37
CA ARG A 235 17.21 -8.01 29.83
C ARG A 235 15.89 -8.38 30.50
N PRO A 236 15.74 -8.29 31.85
CA PRO A 236 14.46 -8.55 32.51
C PRO A 236 13.32 -7.68 31.99
N LEU A 237 13.62 -6.40 31.76
CA LEU A 237 12.64 -5.42 31.33
C LEU A 237 12.19 -5.69 29.90
N CYS A 238 13.15 -5.96 29.00
CA CYS A 238 12.86 -6.40 27.63
C CYS A 238 12.01 -7.67 27.59
N LEU A 239 12.33 -8.68 28.41
CA LEU A 239 11.55 -9.92 28.49
C LEU A 239 10.12 -9.69 29.00
N ALA A 240 9.90 -8.74 29.92
CA ALA A 240 8.57 -8.38 30.38
C ALA A 240 7.72 -7.73 29.28
N VAL A 241 8.33 -6.84 28.49
CA VAL A 241 7.68 -6.23 27.33
C VAL A 241 7.35 -7.30 26.28
N LEU A 242 8.31 -8.16 25.93
CA LEU A 242 8.09 -9.27 24.99
C LEU A 242 7.00 -10.24 25.48
N GLY A 243 6.97 -10.54 26.78
CA GLY A 243 5.91 -11.34 27.40
C GLY A 243 4.53 -10.72 27.23
N THR A 244 4.42 -9.41 27.47
CA THR A 244 3.16 -8.66 27.30
C THR A 244 2.70 -8.66 25.83
N LEU A 245 3.64 -8.47 24.89
CA LEU A 245 3.36 -8.58 23.44
C LEU A 245 2.88 -9.99 23.07
N LYS A 246 3.55 -11.03 23.61
CA LYS A 246 3.17 -12.42 23.37
C LYS A 246 1.74 -12.70 23.84
N GLU A 247 1.38 -12.33 25.07
CA GLU A 247 0.04 -12.56 25.63
C GLU A 247 -1.06 -11.87 24.81
N ALA A 248 -0.78 -10.66 24.32
CA ALA A 248 -1.72 -9.93 23.49
C ALA A 248 -1.95 -10.63 22.14
N LEU A 249 -0.88 -11.15 21.52
CA LEU A 249 -0.99 -11.94 20.29
C LEU A 249 -1.75 -13.26 20.52
N GLU A 250 -1.58 -13.93 21.67
CA GLU A 250 -2.32 -15.17 22.00
C GLU A 250 -3.83 -14.94 22.19
N THR A 251 -4.21 -13.77 22.70
CA THR A 251 -5.62 -13.39 22.92
C THR A 251 -6.41 -13.32 21.61
N SER A 252 -5.73 -13.05 20.50
CA SER A 252 -6.35 -13.07 19.17
C SER A 252 -6.65 -14.48 18.64
N GLN A 253 -6.02 -15.54 19.19
CA GLN A 253 -5.97 -16.88 18.60
C GLN A 253 -6.96 -17.89 19.21
N GLY A 254 -7.43 -17.67 20.44
CA GLY A 254 -8.04 -18.72 21.30
C GLY A 254 -9.36 -19.39 20.88
N CYS A 255 -9.93 -19.16 19.69
CA CYS A 255 -11.28 -19.66 19.35
C CYS A 255 -11.54 -19.99 17.87
N GLU A 256 -10.54 -20.34 17.04
CA GLU A 256 -10.88 -21.02 15.77
C GLU A 256 -11.25 -22.51 15.97
N ALA A 257 -10.93 -23.10 17.13
CA ALA A 257 -11.17 -24.52 17.40
C ALA A 257 -12.59 -24.85 17.95
N ASN A 258 -13.32 -23.89 18.52
CA ASN A 258 -14.56 -24.20 19.27
C ASN A 258 -15.85 -23.63 18.66
N CYS A 259 -15.80 -23.02 17.48
CA CYS A 259 -17.00 -22.49 16.82
C CYS A 259 -17.45 -23.32 15.61
N CYS A 260 -16.76 -24.42 15.30
CA CYS A 260 -16.90 -25.16 14.04
C CYS A 260 -17.54 -26.55 14.19
N ASP A 261 -18.04 -26.94 15.36
CA ASP A 261 -18.59 -28.30 15.56
C ASP A 261 -20.09 -28.42 15.25
N ASN A 262 -20.72 -27.42 14.63
CA ASN A 262 -22.11 -27.55 14.20
C ASN A 262 -22.29 -27.14 12.74
N ALA A 263 -22.17 -28.14 11.85
CA ALA A 263 -22.17 -28.04 10.39
C ALA A 263 -23.47 -27.50 9.74
N ASN A 264 -24.40 -26.93 10.51
CA ASN A 264 -25.71 -26.50 10.01
C ASN A 264 -26.10 -25.05 10.30
N THR A 265 -25.19 -24.23 10.84
CA THR A 265 -25.48 -22.80 11.04
C THR A 265 -24.61 -21.98 10.10
N LYS A 266 -25.20 -21.40 9.04
CA LYS A 266 -24.59 -20.29 8.31
C LYS A 266 -24.26 -19.20 9.34
N VAL A 267 -23.00 -19.13 9.77
CA VAL A 267 -22.56 -18.14 10.75
C VAL A 267 -22.82 -16.77 10.15
N ASN A 268 -23.66 -15.99 10.82
CA ASN A 268 -24.08 -14.68 10.35
C ASN A 268 -22.85 -13.76 10.33
N PRO A 269 -22.49 -13.09 9.21
CA PRO A 269 -21.26 -12.29 9.09
C PRO A 269 -21.12 -11.20 10.17
N CYS A 270 -22.24 -10.71 10.70
CA CYS A 270 -22.27 -9.75 11.80
C CYS A 270 -21.72 -10.31 13.12
N LEU A 271 -21.95 -11.59 13.40
CA LEU A 271 -21.48 -12.25 14.62
C LEU A 271 -19.95 -12.42 14.60
N GLU A 272 -19.40 -12.80 13.44
CA GLU A 272 -17.95 -12.95 13.26
C GLU A 272 -17.20 -11.61 13.41
N ALA A 273 -17.78 -10.52 12.89
CA ALA A 273 -17.24 -9.18 13.05
C ALA A 273 -17.22 -8.74 14.52
N ASN A 274 -18.29 -9.01 15.28
CA ASN A 274 -18.36 -8.71 16.71
C ASN A 274 -17.35 -9.51 17.53
N VAL A 275 -17.18 -10.80 17.22
CA VAL A 275 -16.18 -11.65 17.90
C VAL A 275 -14.75 -11.14 17.62
N LYS A 276 -14.45 -10.73 16.38
CA LYS A 276 -13.14 -10.12 16.05
C LYS A 276 -12.93 -8.78 16.77
N ALA A 277 -13.96 -7.93 16.84
CA ALA A 277 -13.91 -6.66 17.55
C ALA A 277 -13.65 -6.84 19.06
N LEU A 278 -14.34 -7.80 19.71
CA LEU A 278 -14.11 -8.15 21.11
C LEU A 278 -12.68 -8.62 21.35
N ARG A 279 -12.11 -9.44 20.46
CA ARG A 279 -10.70 -9.89 20.58
C ARG A 279 -9.69 -8.76 20.44
N TYR A 280 -9.93 -7.81 19.53
CA TYR A 280 -9.08 -6.62 19.43
C TYR A 280 -9.14 -5.77 20.71
N LEU A 281 -10.33 -5.63 21.31
CA LEU A 281 -10.50 -4.96 22.59
C LEU A 281 -9.75 -5.69 23.71
N GLU A 282 -9.88 -7.02 23.80
CA GLU A 282 -9.16 -7.82 24.80
C GLU A 282 -7.63 -7.75 24.63
N ALA A 283 -7.14 -7.88 23.39
CA ALA A 283 -5.72 -7.74 23.09
C ALA A 283 -5.21 -6.33 23.46
N SER A 284 -6.00 -5.28 23.17
CA SER A 284 -5.65 -3.90 23.52
C SER A 284 -5.61 -3.68 25.03
N ALA A 285 -6.50 -4.32 25.81
CA ALA A 285 -6.48 -4.25 27.26
C ALA A 285 -5.21 -4.90 27.85
N LYS A 286 -4.70 -5.96 27.22
CA LYS A 286 -3.45 -6.61 27.65
C LYS A 286 -2.19 -5.80 27.34
N ILE A 287 -2.18 -5.01 26.26
CA ILE A 287 -1.07 -4.09 25.92
C ILE A 287 -1.26 -2.70 26.59
N SER A 288 -2.25 -2.53 27.48
CA SER A 288 -2.49 -1.23 28.11
C SER A 288 -1.25 -0.71 28.86
N PRO A 289 -1.02 0.62 28.90
CA PRO A 289 0.12 1.20 29.59
C PRO A 289 0.26 0.74 31.05
N ASP A 290 -0.86 0.57 31.75
CA ASP A 290 -0.88 0.11 33.14
C ASP A 290 -0.40 -1.34 33.28
N LYS A 291 -0.84 -2.24 32.38
CA LYS A 291 -0.42 -3.65 32.40
C LYS A 291 1.05 -3.78 32.03
N LEU A 292 1.49 -3.02 31.02
CA LEU A 292 2.89 -2.97 30.63
C LEU A 292 3.77 -2.45 31.77
N GLY A 293 3.36 -1.35 32.42
CA GLY A 293 4.07 -0.77 33.57
C GLY A 293 4.15 -1.72 34.76
N GLN A 294 3.07 -2.46 35.06
CA GLN A 294 3.07 -3.50 36.11
C GLN A 294 4.05 -4.64 35.80
N ALA A 295 4.06 -5.14 34.56
CA ALA A 295 4.98 -6.19 34.13
C ALA A 295 6.44 -5.72 34.23
N MET A 296 6.71 -4.48 33.78
CA MET A 296 8.02 -3.85 33.85
C MET A 296 8.50 -3.65 35.30
N ALA A 297 7.64 -3.14 36.19
CA ALA A 297 7.97 -2.95 37.61
C ALA A 297 8.27 -4.28 38.32
N GLY A 298 7.53 -5.34 37.99
CA GLY A 298 7.79 -6.68 38.52
C GLY A 298 9.14 -7.26 38.06
N ALA A 299 9.53 -7.02 36.82
CA ALA A 299 10.75 -7.58 36.23
C ALA A 299 12.05 -6.98 36.78
N GLN A 300 12.03 -5.70 37.19
CA GLN A 300 13.19 -5.03 37.82
C GLN A 300 13.64 -5.72 39.12
N THR A 301 12.77 -6.52 39.75
CA THR A 301 13.06 -7.16 41.04
C THR A 301 13.48 -8.63 40.94
N ARG A 302 13.37 -9.29 39.77
CA ARG A 302 13.41 -10.77 39.72
C ARG A 302 13.99 -11.43 38.45
N GLY A 303 14.57 -10.69 37.51
CA GLY A 303 14.98 -11.27 36.22
C GLY A 303 16.44 -11.73 36.09
N PRO A 304 16.78 -12.43 34.99
CA PRO A 304 18.15 -12.80 34.65
C PRO A 304 19.03 -11.55 34.49
N GLY A 305 20.25 -11.56 35.03
CA GLY A 305 21.20 -10.46 34.85
C GLY A 305 21.61 -10.27 33.38
N GLY A 306 21.95 -9.04 33.01
CA GLY A 306 22.46 -8.66 31.69
C GLY A 306 21.56 -7.71 30.92
N ASN A 307 22.00 -7.33 29.73
CA ASN A 307 21.31 -6.40 28.84
C ASN A 307 20.89 -7.11 27.56
N MET A 308 19.88 -6.58 26.89
CA MET A 308 19.42 -7.01 25.58
C MET A 308 19.58 -5.84 24.63
N ASP A 309 20.23 -6.04 23.48
CA ASP A 309 20.37 -4.98 22.48
C ASP A 309 19.11 -4.84 21.61
N ALA A 310 19.05 -3.74 20.85
CA ALA A 310 17.89 -3.41 20.02
C ALA A 310 17.61 -4.50 18.97
N LYS A 311 18.66 -5.13 18.44
CA LYS A 311 18.54 -6.13 17.38
C LYS A 311 18.05 -7.47 17.94
N GLU A 312 18.57 -7.87 19.10
CA GLU A 312 18.11 -9.04 19.83
C GLU A 312 16.62 -8.90 20.18
N PHE A 313 16.22 -7.74 20.71
CA PHE A 313 14.81 -7.46 21.03
C PHE A 313 13.91 -7.51 19.80
N GLU A 314 14.32 -6.85 18.71
CA GLU A 314 13.58 -6.84 17.45
C GLU A 314 13.39 -8.25 16.89
N ASN A 315 14.45 -9.06 16.86
CA ASN A 315 14.39 -10.43 16.37
C ASN A 315 13.45 -11.30 17.24
N ALA A 316 13.52 -11.16 18.57
CA ALA A 316 12.63 -11.87 19.48
C ALA A 316 11.16 -11.44 19.28
N ALA A 317 10.91 -10.13 19.12
CA ALA A 317 9.58 -9.63 18.81
C ALA A 317 9.06 -10.18 17.47
N ALA A 318 9.91 -10.20 16.44
CA ALA A 318 9.59 -10.75 15.13
C ALA A 318 9.22 -12.23 15.20
N GLU A 319 9.98 -13.03 15.95
CA GLU A 319 9.71 -14.46 16.14
C GLU A 319 8.31 -14.71 16.73
N LEU A 320 7.89 -13.89 17.71
CA LEU A 320 6.54 -13.97 18.27
C LEU A 320 5.48 -13.79 17.19
N PHE A 321 5.63 -12.83 16.29
CA PHE A 321 4.68 -12.62 15.20
C PHE A 321 4.72 -13.75 14.18
N ILE A 322 5.91 -14.08 13.68
CA ILE A 322 6.13 -15.03 12.57
C ILE A 322 5.66 -16.43 12.92
N THR A 323 5.83 -16.85 14.18
CA THR A 323 5.35 -18.16 14.65
C THR A 323 3.86 -18.38 14.38
N ARG A 324 3.07 -17.29 14.31
CA ARG A 324 1.61 -17.32 14.07
C ARG A 324 1.21 -17.23 12.61
N VAL A 325 2.14 -16.89 11.72
CA VAL A 325 1.86 -16.76 10.29
C VAL A 325 1.74 -18.15 9.67
N LYS A 326 0.61 -18.38 8.99
CA LYS A 326 0.37 -19.60 8.22
C LYS A 326 1.35 -19.64 7.04
N VAL A 327 1.92 -20.81 6.79
CA VAL A 327 2.76 -21.02 5.62
C VAL A 327 1.86 -21.01 4.37
N VAL A 328 2.28 -20.31 3.34
CA VAL A 328 1.66 -20.39 2.01
C VAL A 328 2.11 -21.71 1.39
N SER A 329 1.16 -22.58 1.05
CA SER A 329 1.38 -23.89 0.42
C SER A 329 0.45 -24.07 -0.76
#